data_AF-A0A528FPJ4-F1
#
_entry.id   AF-A0A528FPJ4-F1
#
_cell.length_a   1.000
_cell.length_b   1.000
_cell.length_c   1.000
_cell.angle_alpha   90.00
_cell.angle_beta   90.00
_cell.angle_gamma   90.00
#
_symmetry.space_group_name_H-M   'P 1'
#
loop_
_entity.id
_entity.type
_entity.pdbx_description
1 polymer ?
#
loop_
_entity_poly.entity_id
_entity_poly.type
_entity_poly.pdbx_seq_one_letter_code
_entity_poly.pdbx_strand_id
1 'polypeptide(L)' 'MRPARWHFSNHDALVFPDSFKLKTAAEDFSVVPPFEIRSGAEQRVPFLFNSPHSGRH' A
#
# COMPACT_ATOMS: atom_id res chain seq x y z
N MET A 1 -5.13 -6.95 -27.89
CA MET A 1 -5.12 -6.77 -26.43
C MET A 1 -4.00 -7.64 -25.85
N ARG A 2 -3.03 -7.07 -25.13
CA ARG A 2 -1.95 -7.82 -24.46
C ARG A 2 -2.08 -7.61 -22.94
N PRO A 3 -1.94 -8.64 -22.10
CA PRO A 3 -2.06 -8.49 -20.66
C PRO A 3 -0.87 -7.70 -20.11
N ALA A 4 -1.14 -6.78 -19.18
CA ALA A 4 -0.10 -6.02 -18.49
C ALA A 4 0.74 -6.99 -17.65
N ARG A 5 2.03 -7.11 -17.98
CA ARG A 5 3.03 -7.78 -17.17
C ARG A 5 3.44 -6.83 -16.04
N TRP A 6 2.98 -7.09 -14.83
CA TRP A 6 3.45 -6.39 -13.64
C TRP A 6 4.93 -6.76 -13.40
N HIS A 7 5.84 -5.80 -13.54
CA HIS A 7 7.20 -5.94 -13.05
C HIS A 7 7.18 -5.64 -11.54
N PHE A 8 7.38 -6.67 -10.72
CA PHE A 8 7.75 -6.48 -9.33
C PHE A 8 9.20 -6.02 -9.30
N SER A 9 9.42 -4.71 -9.16
CA SER A 9 10.74 -4.19 -8.82
C SER A 9 11.01 -4.48 -7.34
N ASN A 10 12.02 -5.31 -7.07
CA ASN A 10 12.56 -5.53 -5.72
C ASN A 10 13.35 -4.29 -5.28
N HIS A 11 12.68 -3.20 -4.93
CA HIS A 11 13.31 -1.93 -4.56
C HIS A 11 13.26 -1.57 -3.07
N ASP A 12 12.99 -2.49 -2.13
CA ASP A 12 12.96 -2.12 -0.70
C ASP A 12 13.53 -3.20 0.23
N ALA A 13 14.78 -3.60 0.00
CA ALA A 13 15.55 -4.30 1.03
C ALA A 13 16.77 -3.47 1.42
N LEU A 14 16.50 -2.30 2.02
CA LEU A 14 17.51 -1.62 2.81
C LEU A 14 17.76 -2.48 4.07
N VAL A 15 18.90 -3.17 4.08
CA VAL A 15 19.39 -3.95 5.22
C VAL A 15 19.83 -2.95 6.29
N PHE A 16 18.97 -2.71 7.27
CA PHE A 16 19.34 -1.97 8.49
C PHE A 16 20.00 -2.94 9.50
N PRO A 17 21.10 -2.55 10.18
CA PRO A 17 21.84 -3.40 11.12
C PRO A 17 21.19 -3.45 12.51
N ASP A 18 19.87 -3.57 12.51
CA ASP A 18 19.06 -4.13 13.59
C ASP A 18 17.91 -4.77 12.85
N SER A 19 17.81 -6.10 12.93
CA SER A 19 16.74 -6.83 12.26
C SER A 19 15.42 -6.50 12.94
N PHE A 20 14.81 -5.38 12.57
CA PHE A 20 13.39 -5.17 12.78
C PHE A 20 12.71 -6.37 12.14
N LYS A 21 12.21 -7.28 12.98
CA LYS A 21 11.35 -8.38 12.53
C LYS A 21 10.16 -7.71 11.86
N LEU A 22 10.20 -7.63 10.53
CA LEU A 22 9.06 -7.25 9.72
C LEU A 22 7.98 -8.28 10.01
N LYS A 23 6.93 -7.84 10.71
CA LYS A 23 5.73 -8.64 10.88
C LYS A 23 4.95 -8.60 9.58
N THR A 24 4.43 -9.75 9.21
CA THR A 24 3.42 -9.83 8.15
C THR A 24 2.12 -9.22 8.65
N ALA A 25 1.27 -8.74 7.74
CA ALA A 25 -0.07 -8.26 8.11
C ALA A 25 -0.87 -9.34 8.87
N ALA A 26 -0.69 -10.61 8.54
CA ALA A 26 -1.33 -11.71 9.25
C ALA A 26 -0.89 -11.78 10.73
N GLU A 27 0.39 -11.53 11.02
CA GLU A 27 0.90 -11.50 12.40
C GLU A 27 0.39 -10.28 13.17
N ASP A 28 0.39 -9.10 12.55
CA ASP A 28 -0.07 -7.85 13.19
C ASP A 28 -1.57 -7.86 13.52
N PHE A 29 -2.39 -8.50 12.69
CA PHE A 29 -3.85 -8.55 12.87
C PHE A 29 -4.38 -9.87 13.44
N SER A 30 -3.50 -10.78 13.90
CA SER A 30 -3.87 -12.12 14.36
C SER A 30 -4.89 -12.16 15.52
N VAL A 31 -4.91 -11.13 16.36
CA VAL A 31 -5.84 -10.99 17.49
C VAL A 31 -7.03 -10.07 17.19
N VAL A 32 -7.05 -9.44 16.02
CA VAL A 32 -8.11 -8.53 15.61
C VAL A 32 -9.15 -9.33 14.82
N PRO A 33 -10.43 -9.35 15.26
CA PRO A 33 -11.47 -10.06 14.52
C PRO A 33 -11.69 -9.41 13.14
N PRO A 34 -12.05 -10.19 12.10
CA PRO A 34 -12.47 -9.64 10.82
C PRO A 34 -13.64 -8.67 11.00
N PHE A 35 -13.65 -7.59 10.22
CA PHE A 35 -14.72 -6.61 10.22
C PHE A 35 -15.19 -6.30 8.80
N GLU A 36 -16.45 -5.89 8.67
CA GLU A 36 -17.03 -5.45 7.40
C GLU A 36 -16.85 -3.93 7.25
N ILE A 37 -16.37 -3.50 6.08
CA ILE A 37 -16.32 -2.08 5.71
C ILE A 37 -17.69 -1.70 5.16
N ARG A 38 -18.45 -0.89 5.94
CA ARG A 38 -19.82 -0.49 5.58
C ARG A 38 -19.89 0.61 4.51
N SER A 39 -18.87 1.47 4.43
CA SER A 39 -18.78 2.56 3.47
C SER A 39 -17.34 3.02 3.27
N GLY A 40 -17.05 3.68 2.15
CA GLY A 40 -15.75 4.30 1.89
C GLY A 40 -15.44 5.43 2.87
N ALA A 41 -14.16 5.73 3.06
CA ALA A 41 -13.73 6.86 3.88
C ALA A 41 -14.12 8.19 3.21
N GLU A 42 -14.74 9.09 3.98
CA GLU A 42 -15.05 10.44 3.52
C GLU A 42 -13.85 11.38 3.70
N GLN A 43 -13.56 12.17 2.67
CA GLN A 43 -12.61 13.26 2.76
C GLN A 43 -13.16 14.36 3.69
N ARG A 44 -12.56 14.51 4.87
CA ARG A 44 -13.00 15.49 5.88
C ARG A 44 -12.31 16.85 5.79
N VAL A 45 -11.27 16.97 4.97
CA VAL A 45 -10.50 18.21 4.81
C VAL A 45 -10.34 18.54 3.33
N PRO A 46 -10.30 19.84 2.95
CA PRO A 46 -9.98 20.23 1.59
C PRO A 46 -8.62 19.65 1.20
N PHE A 47 -8.58 18.91 0.11
CA PHE A 47 -7.32 18.48 -0.49
C PHE A 47 -7.34 18.77 -1.99
N LEU A 48 -6.16 19.00 -2.54
CA LEU A 48 -5.92 19.11 -3.96
C LEU A 48 -5.15 17.86 -4.40
N PHE A 49 -5.79 16.99 -5.17
CA PHE A 49 -5.05 15.94 -5.87
C PHE A 49 -4.29 16.59 -7.03
N ASN A 50 -2.96 16.70 -6.87
CA ASN A 50 -2.08 16.94 -8.00
C ASN A 50 -1.26 15.68 -8.25
N SER A 51 -1.15 15.32 -9.53
CA SER A 51 -0.26 14.27 -10.01
C SER A 51 0.43 14.86 -11.24
N PRO A 52 1.49 15.67 -11.04
CA PRO A 52 2.13 16.44 -12.10
C PRO A 52 2.63 15.59 -13.28
N HIS A 53 2.78 14.28 -13.07
CA HIS A 53 3.33 13.34 -14.04
C HIS A 53 2.41 12.15 -14.36
N SER A 54 1.10 12.20 -14.06
CA SER A 54 0.18 11.11 -14.49
C SER A 54 -0.13 11.13 -16.00
N GLY A 55 0.33 12.15 -16.71
CA GLY A 55 0.23 12.20 -18.17
C GLY A 55 1.05 11.06 -18.79
N ARG A 56 0.38 10.18 -19.53
CA ARG A 56 1.04 9.18 -20.37
C ARG A 56 1.31 9.83 -21.73
N HIS A 57 2.59 10.14 -22.02
CA HIS A 57 3.04 10.43 -23.38
C HIS A 57 3.24 9.12 -24.16
#